data_AF-A0A067SUJ2-F1
#
_entry.id   AF-A0A067SUJ2-F1
#
_cell.length_a   1.000
_cell.length_b   1.000
_cell.length_c   1.000
_cell.angle_alpha   90.00
_cell.angle_beta   90.00
_cell.angle_gamma   90.00
#
_symmetry.space_group_name_H-M   'P 1'
#
loop_
_entity.id
_entity.type
_entity.pdbx_description
1 polymer ?
#
loop_
_entity_poly.entity_id
_entity_poly.type
_entity_poly.pdbx_seq_one_letter_code
_entity_poly.pdbx_strand_id
1 'polypeptide(L)'
;MHDWETDVTIPAPHGAGVCPLPLNRIRYTPAGLYDIRRHCGALPHSPGAYNTHRQSFEAADMAWIATSLGLSTRPLQLMPSEFPPELLTLRDGMPANAAPARAAMRARLQRLIFDVAALLDRAFGGATLVLHVEGSTRPNSPLRPEYVKSDVYFPAHLIEEEPRLSPILSSMAQQFMVDVGLSVIERWERCARVKWSFTQGADGKIPAPYVVLPEQPIATPPGSSSFIYHGREVNTVGARPHVTVNGDSDDEDDTFSQFDPSPSEWQVIEAAEKYARLESQLAAMRDELMETKKALSEALVRECNHAAELDAARAHGGRPTVAFALQPSPSPHTSLTSPSRRTYPSPLRGPVTPRKATSPGNPVTPLSRQSANHPSRPGTPACEGPSRVQGGATVNSFDSFAGYDDFLLFHGMSHFSATLDFIRNNCTVSSWPEHLGNLKVPKEKVDPLIKLMLKAYSG
;
A
#
# COMPACT_ATOMS: atom_id res chain seq x y z
N MET A 1 12.57 -28.06 -20.84
CA MET A 1 12.59 -26.79 -21.58
C MET A 1 11.40 -26.82 -22.51
N HIS A 2 10.33 -26.11 -22.18
CA HIS A 2 9.21 -25.93 -23.09
C HIS A 2 9.59 -24.78 -24.03
N ASP A 3 9.47 -24.99 -25.34
CA ASP A 3 9.74 -23.96 -26.34
C ASP A 3 8.69 -22.84 -26.20
N TRP A 4 9.15 -21.64 -25.85
CA TRP A 4 8.32 -20.44 -25.71
C TRP A 4 8.12 -19.73 -27.07
N GLU A 5 8.27 -20.44 -28.18
CA GLU A 5 8.21 -19.90 -29.56
C GLU A 5 6.77 -19.54 -29.97
N THR A 6 6.21 -18.51 -29.34
CA THR A 6 5.08 -17.77 -29.89
C THR A 6 5.57 -16.41 -30.35
N ASP A 7 5.32 -16.10 -31.63
CA ASP A 7 5.68 -14.86 -32.34
C ASP A 7 4.94 -13.62 -31.78
N VAL A 8 5.07 -13.34 -30.48
CA VAL A 8 4.69 -12.04 -29.93
C VAL A 8 5.96 -11.21 -29.85
N THR A 9 6.18 -10.36 -30.86
CA THR A 9 7.30 -9.41 -30.87
C THR A 9 7.05 -8.29 -29.86
N ILE A 10 7.24 -8.58 -28.58
CA ILE A 10 7.26 -7.57 -27.54
C ILE A 10 8.64 -6.91 -27.60
N PRO A 11 8.75 -5.60 -27.86
CA PRO A 11 10.05 -4.94 -27.90
C PRO A 11 10.71 -5.03 -26.53
N ALA A 12 11.89 -5.65 -26.48
CA ALA A 12 12.66 -5.81 -25.25
C ALA A 12 13.17 -4.44 -24.78
N PRO A 13 12.90 -4.03 -23.53
CA PRO A 13 13.48 -2.81 -22.97
C PRO A 13 14.97 -3.01 -22.68
N HIS A 14 15.68 -1.89 -22.48
CA HIS A 14 17.07 -1.94 -22.04
C HIS A 14 17.22 -2.74 -20.74
N GLY A 15 18.18 -3.67 -20.69
CA GLY A 15 18.45 -4.52 -19.53
C GLY A 15 17.56 -5.75 -19.41
N ALA A 16 16.67 -6.03 -20.37
CA ALA A 16 15.92 -7.29 -20.38
C ALA A 16 16.84 -8.48 -20.68
N GLY A 17 16.78 -9.51 -19.85
CA GLY A 17 17.50 -10.77 -20.07
C GLY A 17 16.82 -11.68 -21.11
N VAL A 18 17.56 -12.68 -21.60
CA VAL A 18 17.04 -13.68 -22.58
C VAL A 18 15.85 -14.45 -22.00
N CYS A 19 15.94 -14.86 -20.74
CA CYS A 19 14.86 -15.53 -20.02
C CYS A 19 14.14 -14.55 -19.08
N PRO A 20 12.82 -14.67 -18.88
CA PRO A 20 12.10 -13.87 -17.91
C PRO A 20 12.57 -14.20 -16.48
N LEU A 21 12.70 -13.16 -15.64
CA LEU A 21 13.00 -13.35 -14.22
C LEU A 21 11.87 -14.13 -13.52
N PRO A 22 12.17 -14.93 -12.48
CA PRO A 22 11.14 -15.52 -11.63
C PRO A 22 10.18 -14.46 -11.07
N LEU A 23 8.88 -14.77 -10.96
CA LEU A 23 7.84 -13.81 -10.57
C LEU A 23 8.14 -13.06 -9.25
N ASN A 24 8.75 -13.74 -8.27
CA ASN A 24 9.14 -13.14 -6.98
C ASN A 24 10.35 -12.19 -7.05
N ARG A 25 11.11 -12.21 -8.15
CA ARG A 25 12.26 -11.33 -8.41
C ARG A 25 11.91 -10.17 -9.33
N ILE A 26 10.70 -10.14 -9.88
CA ILE A 26 10.22 -9.01 -10.68
C ILE A 26 10.08 -7.78 -9.77
N ARG A 27 10.46 -6.62 -10.30
CA ARG A 27 10.42 -5.30 -9.63
C ARG A 27 9.79 -4.28 -10.56
N TYR A 28 9.40 -3.13 -10.01
CA TYR A 28 8.84 -2.01 -10.80
C TYR A 28 9.92 -1.34 -11.66
N THR A 29 10.27 -1.97 -12.78
CA THR A 29 11.20 -1.49 -13.80
C THR A 29 10.65 -1.83 -15.19
N PRO A 30 11.13 -1.21 -16.28
CA PRO A 30 10.74 -1.60 -17.64
C PRO A 30 10.98 -3.08 -17.93
N ALA A 31 12.14 -3.60 -17.52
CA ALA A 31 12.49 -5.01 -17.66
C ALA A 31 11.56 -5.90 -16.82
N GLY A 32 11.21 -5.49 -15.59
CA GLY A 32 10.27 -6.23 -14.77
C GLY A 32 8.87 -6.30 -15.36
N LEU A 33 8.33 -5.18 -15.87
CA LEU A 33 7.04 -5.17 -16.57
C LEU A 33 7.06 -6.02 -17.84
N TYR A 34 8.18 -6.00 -18.57
CA TYR A 34 8.39 -6.87 -19.73
C TYR A 34 8.41 -8.35 -19.34
N ASP A 35 9.00 -8.70 -18.19
CA ASP A 35 9.04 -10.08 -17.71
C ASP A 35 7.67 -10.60 -17.26
N ILE A 36 6.85 -9.77 -16.60
CA ILE A 36 5.46 -10.13 -16.29
C ILE A 36 4.73 -10.47 -17.58
N ARG A 37 4.92 -9.67 -18.61
CA ARG A 37 4.28 -9.88 -19.89
C ARG A 37 4.75 -11.14 -20.60
N ARG A 38 6.01 -11.53 -20.44
CA ARG A 38 6.50 -12.83 -20.94
C ARG A 38 5.86 -14.01 -20.21
N HIS A 39 5.59 -13.86 -18.91
CA HIS A 39 4.87 -14.88 -18.12
C HIS A 39 3.37 -14.93 -18.45
N CYS A 40 2.72 -13.78 -18.59
CA CYS A 40 1.26 -13.67 -18.61
C CYS A 40 0.66 -13.38 -19.99
N GLY A 41 1.44 -12.80 -20.91
CA GLY A 41 0.99 -12.32 -22.22
C GLY A 41 1.23 -13.32 -23.37
N ALA A 42 2.08 -14.32 -23.18
CA ALA A 42 2.27 -15.41 -24.13
C ALA A 42 1.15 -16.44 -23.94
N LEU A 43 0.04 -16.26 -24.65
CA LEU A 43 -1.11 -17.18 -24.63
C LEU A 43 -1.09 -18.06 -25.90
N PRO A 44 -0.66 -19.32 -25.82
CA PRO A 44 -0.54 -20.20 -27.00
C PRO A 44 -1.85 -20.36 -27.77
N HIS A 45 -2.98 -20.33 -27.07
CA HIS A 45 -4.31 -20.50 -27.65
C HIS A 45 -4.92 -19.20 -28.22
N SER A 46 -4.25 -18.05 -28.06
CA SER A 46 -4.75 -16.76 -28.56
C SER A 46 -3.58 -15.86 -29.00
N PRO A 47 -2.90 -16.21 -30.11
CA PRO A 47 -1.82 -15.39 -30.64
C PRO A 47 -2.35 -13.98 -30.99
N GLY A 48 -1.64 -12.94 -30.54
CA GLY A 48 -2.03 -11.55 -30.76
C GLY A 48 -3.01 -10.97 -29.74
N ALA A 49 -3.45 -11.74 -28.73
CA ALA A 49 -4.27 -11.21 -27.63
C ALA A 49 -3.62 -10.03 -26.93
N TYR A 50 -2.30 -10.11 -26.70
CA TYR A 50 -1.52 -9.00 -26.13
C TYR A 50 -1.62 -7.72 -26.98
N ASN A 51 -1.43 -7.82 -28.29
CA ASN A 51 -1.49 -6.65 -29.18
C ASN A 51 -2.89 -6.05 -29.22
N THR A 52 -3.92 -6.91 -29.20
CA THR A 52 -5.33 -6.50 -29.22
C THR A 52 -5.73 -5.78 -27.92
N HIS A 53 -5.27 -6.29 -26.76
CA HIS A 53 -5.62 -5.77 -25.43
C HIS A 53 -4.44 -5.10 -24.73
N ARG A 54 -3.54 -4.48 -25.50
CA ARG A 54 -2.25 -4.00 -24.99
C ARG A 54 -2.37 -3.11 -23.77
N GLN A 55 -3.32 -2.17 -23.78
CA GLN A 55 -3.54 -1.25 -22.66
C GLN A 55 -3.97 -1.99 -21.38
N SER A 56 -4.84 -2.99 -21.50
CA SER A 56 -5.29 -3.81 -20.36
C SER A 56 -4.17 -4.66 -19.78
N PHE A 57 -3.32 -5.26 -20.63
CA PHE A 57 -2.14 -5.99 -20.17
C PHE A 57 -1.13 -5.05 -19.51
N GLU A 58 -0.84 -3.88 -20.10
CA GLU A 58 0.06 -2.90 -19.49
C GLU A 58 -0.46 -2.42 -18.11
N ALA A 59 -1.78 -2.21 -17.99
CA ALA A 59 -2.42 -1.90 -16.71
C ALA A 59 -2.30 -3.06 -15.70
N ALA A 60 -2.57 -4.30 -16.14
CA ALA A 60 -2.45 -5.48 -15.30
C ALA A 60 -1.00 -5.71 -14.82
N ASP A 61 0.00 -5.48 -15.68
CA ASP A 61 1.43 -5.60 -15.33
C ASP A 61 1.78 -4.60 -14.20
N MET A 62 1.30 -3.36 -14.28
CA MET A 62 1.52 -2.36 -13.23
C MET A 62 0.75 -2.71 -11.95
N ALA A 63 -0.51 -3.13 -12.07
CA ALA A 63 -1.33 -3.54 -10.94
C ALA A 63 -0.71 -4.72 -10.19
N TRP A 64 -0.17 -5.71 -10.91
CA TRP A 64 0.54 -6.85 -10.35
C TRP A 64 1.66 -6.42 -9.41
N ILE A 65 2.51 -5.48 -9.85
CA ILE A 65 3.63 -4.99 -9.04
C ILE A 65 3.15 -4.09 -7.89
N ALA A 66 2.08 -3.32 -8.10
CA ALA A 66 1.49 -2.49 -7.06
C ALA A 66 0.82 -3.30 -5.95
N THR A 67 0.37 -4.53 -6.25
CA THR A 67 -0.16 -5.43 -5.21
C THR A 67 0.88 -5.63 -4.12
N SER A 68 0.45 -5.61 -2.86
CA SER A 68 1.27 -5.67 -1.63
C SER A 68 2.05 -4.40 -1.25
N LEU A 69 2.29 -3.42 -2.12
CA LEU A 69 3.00 -2.19 -1.72
C LEU A 69 2.22 -1.40 -0.66
N GLY A 70 0.89 -1.29 -0.82
CA GLY A 70 0.02 -0.62 0.15
C GLY A 70 -0.35 -1.45 1.38
N LEU A 71 -0.22 -2.78 1.31
CA LEU A 71 -0.54 -3.71 2.40
C LEU A 71 0.69 -4.23 3.14
N SER A 72 1.89 -3.77 2.78
CA SER A 72 3.10 -4.09 3.51
C SER A 72 2.93 -3.63 4.95
N THR A 73 2.74 -4.61 5.85
CA THR A 73 2.40 -4.39 7.27
C THR A 73 3.53 -3.74 8.07
N ARG A 74 4.70 -3.56 7.45
CA ARG A 74 5.81 -2.86 8.06
C ARG A 74 5.74 -1.38 7.65
N PRO A 75 5.48 -0.45 8.59
CA PRO A 75 5.67 0.95 8.30
C PRO A 75 7.09 1.12 7.75
N LEU A 76 7.20 1.77 6.59
CA LEU A 76 8.48 1.99 5.95
C LEU A 76 9.25 2.96 6.86
N GLN A 77 10.07 2.43 7.77
CA GLN A 77 10.97 3.21 8.62
C GLN A 77 12.11 3.71 7.74
N LEU A 78 11.82 4.72 6.93
CA LEU A 78 12.83 5.41 6.13
C LEU A 78 13.46 6.52 6.95
N MET A 79 14.78 6.63 6.85
CA MET A 79 15.45 7.82 7.34
C MET A 79 14.99 9.05 6.53
N PRO A 80 14.98 10.26 7.13
CA PRO A 80 14.54 11.48 6.46
C PRO A 80 15.28 11.84 5.16
N SER A 81 16.46 11.24 4.93
CA SER A 81 17.35 11.46 3.77
C SER A 81 17.44 10.24 2.83
N GLU A 82 16.58 9.22 3.02
CA GLU A 82 16.58 8.02 2.19
C GLU A 82 15.40 7.95 1.24
N PHE A 83 15.64 7.41 0.05
CA PHE A 83 14.57 7.09 -0.88
C PHE A 83 13.99 5.70 -0.58
N PRO A 84 12.69 5.49 -0.86
CA PRO A 84 12.14 4.14 -0.91
C PRO A 84 12.96 3.27 -1.88
N PRO A 85 13.22 1.99 -1.55
CA PRO A 85 14.02 1.10 -2.37
C PRO A 85 13.41 0.89 -3.78
N GLU A 86 12.09 1.02 -3.93
CA GLU A 86 11.39 0.93 -5.22
C GLU A 86 11.80 2.06 -6.16
N LEU A 87 11.97 3.28 -5.63
CA LEU A 87 12.41 4.42 -6.44
C LEU A 87 13.85 4.24 -6.91
N LEU A 88 14.72 3.72 -6.05
CA LEU A 88 16.10 3.41 -6.40
C LEU A 88 16.16 2.30 -7.46
N THR A 89 15.43 1.21 -7.24
CA THR A 89 15.33 0.09 -8.19
C THR A 89 14.85 0.55 -9.56
N LEU A 90 13.82 1.40 -9.61
CA LEU A 90 13.30 1.99 -10.85
C LEU A 90 14.36 2.83 -11.57
N ARG A 91 15.14 3.62 -10.82
CA ARG A 91 16.14 4.51 -11.38
C ARG A 91 17.39 3.77 -11.85
N ASP A 92 17.90 2.85 -11.04
CA ASP A 92 19.12 2.08 -11.30
C ASP A 92 18.92 1.06 -12.43
N GLY A 93 17.69 0.57 -12.59
CA GLY A 93 17.30 -0.31 -13.71
C GLY A 93 17.13 0.40 -15.06
N MET A 94 17.47 1.69 -15.17
CA MET A 94 17.30 2.48 -16.39
C MET A 94 18.56 3.25 -16.78
N PRO A 95 18.79 3.50 -18.08
CA PRO A 95 19.93 4.32 -18.50
C PRO A 95 19.78 5.78 -18.03
N ALA A 96 20.90 6.51 -17.97
CA ALA A 96 20.94 7.88 -17.44
C ALA A 96 19.96 8.85 -18.16
N ASN A 97 19.77 8.65 -19.47
CA ASN A 97 18.86 9.42 -20.32
C ASN A 97 17.39 8.96 -20.26
N ALA A 98 17.02 8.04 -19.36
CA ALA A 98 15.67 7.49 -19.28
C ALA A 98 14.63 8.39 -18.59
N ALA A 99 14.89 9.69 -18.46
CA ALA A 99 13.92 10.63 -17.88
C ALA A 99 12.54 10.58 -18.59
N PRO A 100 12.45 10.53 -19.94
CA PRO A 100 11.18 10.37 -20.64
C PRO A 100 10.48 9.05 -20.34
N ALA A 101 11.24 7.94 -20.23
CA ALA A 101 10.69 6.62 -19.92
C ALA A 101 10.11 6.57 -18.50
N ARG A 102 10.81 7.16 -17.51
CA ARG A 102 10.30 7.30 -16.14
C ARG A 102 9.03 8.14 -16.08
N ALA A 103 9.01 9.27 -16.80
CA ALA A 103 7.83 10.13 -16.88
C ALA A 103 6.64 9.39 -17.50
N ALA A 104 6.87 8.63 -18.58
CA ALA A 104 5.84 7.82 -19.23
C ALA A 104 5.31 6.71 -18.30
N MET A 105 6.19 6.01 -17.57
CA MET A 105 5.77 5.01 -16.59
C MET A 105 4.93 5.62 -15.46
N ARG A 106 5.35 6.77 -14.93
CA ARG A 106 4.57 7.49 -13.90
C ARG A 106 3.19 7.88 -14.41
N ALA A 107 3.11 8.48 -15.60
CA ALA A 107 1.84 8.87 -16.21
C ALA A 107 0.89 7.68 -16.41
N ARG A 108 1.42 6.50 -16.79
CA ARG A 108 0.61 5.28 -16.92
C ARG A 108 0.12 4.76 -15.57
N LEU A 109 0.96 4.76 -14.54
CA LEU A 109 0.56 4.35 -13.20
C LEU A 109 -0.49 5.29 -12.61
N GLN A 110 -0.30 6.60 -12.77
CA GLN A 110 -1.27 7.61 -12.36
C GLN A 110 -2.61 7.42 -13.06
N ARG A 111 -2.59 7.20 -14.38
CA ARG A 111 -3.81 6.91 -15.14
C ARG A 111 -4.51 5.66 -14.64
N LEU A 112 -3.77 4.59 -14.33
CA LEU A 112 -4.33 3.38 -13.73
C LEU A 112 -5.00 3.66 -12.39
N ILE A 113 -4.39 4.48 -11.52
CA ILE A 113 -5.00 4.88 -10.24
C ILE A 113 -6.33 5.60 -10.48
N PHE A 114 -6.38 6.53 -11.44
CA PHE A 114 -7.60 7.25 -11.79
C PHE A 114 -8.67 6.34 -12.39
N ASP A 115 -8.29 5.40 -13.27
CA ASP A 115 -9.21 4.42 -13.86
C ASP A 115 -9.81 3.49 -12.79
N VAL A 116 -9.02 3.09 -11.78
CA VAL A 116 -9.48 2.28 -10.64
C VAL A 116 -10.42 3.08 -9.72
N ALA A 117 -10.10 4.34 -9.45
CA ALA A 117 -11.00 5.23 -8.69
C ALA A 117 -12.34 5.43 -9.42
N ALA A 118 -12.31 5.65 -10.74
CA ALA A 118 -13.50 5.74 -11.56
C ALA A 118 -14.31 4.45 -11.60
N LEU A 119 -13.65 3.29 -11.64
CA LEU A 119 -14.33 2.00 -11.54
C LEU A 119 -15.02 1.85 -10.19
N LEU A 120 -14.35 2.21 -9.08
CA LEU A 120 -14.92 2.16 -7.73
C LEU A 120 -16.18 3.02 -7.65
N ASP A 121 -16.11 4.27 -8.11
CA ASP A 121 -17.24 5.21 -8.10
C ASP A 121 -18.41 4.67 -8.92
N ARG A 122 -18.15 4.17 -10.14
CA ARG A 122 -19.19 3.64 -11.04
C ARG A 122 -19.80 2.32 -10.58
N ALA A 123 -19.00 1.44 -9.98
CA ALA A 123 -19.47 0.12 -9.56
C ALA A 123 -20.30 0.18 -8.28
N PHE A 124 -20.02 1.14 -7.40
CA PHE A 124 -20.65 1.21 -6.07
C PHE A 124 -21.44 2.50 -5.80
N GLY A 125 -21.48 3.44 -6.75
CA GLY A 125 -22.18 4.71 -6.59
C GLY A 125 -21.50 5.65 -5.59
N GLY A 126 -20.17 5.73 -5.65
CA GLY A 126 -19.34 6.55 -4.75
C GLY A 126 -18.79 7.82 -5.41
N ALA A 127 -18.05 8.60 -4.62
CA ALA A 127 -17.27 9.74 -5.09
C ALA A 127 -15.87 9.69 -4.49
N THR A 128 -14.85 9.50 -5.33
CA THR A 128 -13.46 9.40 -4.90
C THR A 128 -12.68 10.65 -5.33
N LEU A 129 -11.93 11.24 -4.41
CA LEU A 129 -10.96 12.30 -4.69
C LEU A 129 -9.55 11.73 -4.59
N VAL A 130 -8.75 11.89 -5.64
CA VAL A 130 -7.31 11.55 -5.62
C VAL A 130 -6.51 12.82 -5.89
N LEU A 131 -5.57 13.14 -5.00
CA LEU A 131 -4.62 14.25 -5.15
C LEU A 131 -3.21 13.67 -5.21
N HIS A 132 -2.43 14.04 -6.22
CA HIS A 132 -1.06 13.59 -6.38
C HIS A 132 -0.13 14.75 -6.69
N VAL A 133 0.91 14.93 -5.87
CA VAL A 133 2.01 15.87 -6.13
C VAL A 133 3.29 15.07 -6.39
N GLU A 134 3.97 15.38 -7.49
CA GLU A 134 5.29 14.81 -7.76
C GLU A 134 6.32 15.36 -6.76
N GLY A 135 7.15 14.49 -6.19
CA GLY A 135 8.23 14.94 -5.30
C GLY A 135 9.37 15.67 -6.01
N SER A 136 9.47 15.57 -7.35
CA SER A 136 10.47 16.31 -8.11
C SER A 136 9.87 17.56 -8.74
N THR A 137 10.57 18.70 -8.63
CA THR A 137 10.24 19.95 -9.33
C THR A 137 11.18 20.19 -10.53
N ARG A 138 10.90 21.26 -11.30
CA ARG A 138 11.85 21.71 -12.33
C ARG A 138 13.16 22.11 -11.63
N PRO A 139 14.34 21.79 -12.18
CA PRO A 139 15.61 22.18 -11.58
C PRO A 139 15.64 23.67 -11.21
N ASN A 140 16.20 23.98 -10.03
CA ASN A 140 16.29 25.33 -9.47
C ASN A 140 14.93 26.01 -9.15
N SER A 141 13.81 25.27 -9.12
CA SER A 141 12.54 25.84 -8.67
C SER A 141 12.61 26.19 -7.18
N PRO A 142 12.12 27.36 -6.76
CA PRO A 142 11.96 27.67 -5.35
C PRO A 142 10.92 26.73 -4.73
N LEU A 143 11.10 26.42 -3.44
CA LEU A 143 10.13 25.65 -2.65
C LEU A 143 8.95 26.55 -2.26
N ARG A 144 8.10 26.88 -3.24
CA ARG A 144 6.90 27.69 -3.06
C ARG A 144 5.74 27.12 -3.87
N PRO A 145 4.48 27.38 -3.47
CA PRO A 145 3.31 26.79 -4.12
C PRO A 145 3.23 27.04 -5.63
N GLU A 146 3.66 28.20 -6.12
CA GLU A 146 3.56 28.57 -7.55
C GLU A 146 4.43 27.71 -8.47
N TYR A 147 5.31 26.90 -7.89
CA TYR A 147 6.19 25.95 -8.57
C TYR A 147 5.76 24.50 -8.40
N VAL A 148 4.63 24.28 -7.73
CA VAL A 148 4.02 22.98 -7.51
C VAL A 148 2.84 22.82 -8.46
N LYS A 149 2.66 21.59 -8.94
CA LYS A 149 1.44 21.16 -9.62
C LYS A 149 0.92 19.90 -8.95
N SER A 150 -0.40 19.73 -8.96
CA SER A 150 -1.08 18.55 -8.46
C SER A 150 -1.93 17.96 -9.57
N ASP A 151 -1.77 16.66 -9.78
CA ASP A 151 -2.62 15.85 -10.62
C ASP A 151 -3.82 15.36 -9.79
N VAL A 152 -5.02 15.69 -10.24
CA VAL A 152 -6.26 15.49 -9.48
C VAL A 152 -7.22 14.63 -10.27
N TYR A 153 -7.86 13.68 -9.60
CA TYR A 153 -9.04 12.98 -10.11
C TYR A 153 -10.25 13.30 -9.24
N PHE A 154 -11.36 13.63 -9.88
CA PHE A 154 -12.68 13.75 -9.25
C PHE A 154 -13.77 13.52 -10.31
N PRO A 155 -14.88 12.82 -10.00
CA PRO A 155 -15.92 12.53 -10.99
C PRO A 155 -16.49 13.80 -11.62
N ALA A 156 -16.26 14.00 -12.93
CA ALA A 156 -16.63 15.25 -13.61
C ALA A 156 -18.14 15.55 -13.54
N HIS A 157 -18.98 14.52 -13.65
CA HIS A 157 -20.45 14.68 -13.58
C HIS A 157 -20.91 15.30 -12.25
N LEU A 158 -20.21 15.08 -11.14
CA LEU A 158 -20.57 15.69 -9.86
C LEU A 158 -20.27 17.19 -9.84
N ILE A 159 -19.22 17.63 -10.54
CA ILE A 159 -18.92 19.07 -10.69
C ILE A 159 -19.96 19.73 -11.59
N GLU A 160 -20.44 19.02 -12.61
CA GLU A 160 -21.51 19.49 -13.50
C GLU A 160 -22.86 19.59 -12.79
N GLU A 161 -23.18 18.59 -11.95
CA GLU A 161 -24.40 18.54 -11.14
C GLU A 161 -24.38 19.57 -9.99
N GLU A 162 -23.24 19.75 -9.33
CA GLU A 162 -23.06 20.70 -8.21
C GLU A 162 -21.86 21.63 -8.45
N PRO A 163 -22.06 22.76 -9.14
CA PRO A 163 -21.00 23.72 -9.44
C PRO A 163 -20.28 24.29 -8.21
N ARG A 164 -20.93 24.27 -7.03
CA ARG A 164 -20.31 24.70 -5.76
C ARG A 164 -19.13 23.82 -5.34
N LEU A 165 -19.01 22.60 -5.89
CA LEU A 165 -17.86 21.73 -5.61
C LEU A 165 -16.56 22.25 -6.22
N SER A 166 -16.61 22.99 -7.32
CA SER A 166 -15.40 23.48 -7.99
C SER A 166 -14.49 24.34 -7.09
N PRO A 167 -14.99 25.42 -6.44
CA PRO A 167 -14.16 26.22 -5.54
C PRO A 167 -13.64 25.40 -4.34
N ILE A 168 -14.43 24.44 -3.85
CA ILE A 168 -14.04 23.55 -2.74
C ILE A 168 -12.88 22.65 -3.16
N LEU A 169 -12.98 21.99 -4.32
CA LEU A 169 -11.93 21.12 -4.86
C LEU A 169 -10.65 21.90 -5.14
N SER A 170 -10.77 23.10 -5.69
CA SER A 170 -9.65 24.01 -5.88
C SER A 170 -8.96 24.33 -4.55
N SER A 171 -9.73 24.73 -3.53
CA SER A 171 -9.21 24.99 -2.18
C SER A 171 -8.51 23.77 -1.57
N MET A 172 -9.11 22.58 -1.66
CA MET A 172 -8.51 21.33 -1.19
C MET A 172 -7.19 21.02 -1.91
N ALA A 173 -7.14 21.18 -3.24
CA ALA A 173 -5.93 20.96 -4.02
C ALA A 173 -4.82 21.95 -3.65
N GLN A 174 -5.16 23.24 -3.45
CA GLN A 174 -4.20 24.25 -2.99
C GLN A 174 -3.66 23.92 -1.59
N GLN A 175 -4.54 23.62 -0.64
CA GLN A 175 -4.14 23.27 0.72
C GLN A 175 -3.24 22.03 0.74
N PHE A 176 -3.59 21.00 -0.05
CA PHE A 176 -2.76 19.79 -0.18
C PHE A 176 -1.37 20.08 -0.75
N MET A 177 -1.24 20.96 -1.75
CA MET A 177 0.06 21.36 -2.29
C MET A 177 0.92 22.08 -1.26
N VAL A 178 0.32 22.97 -0.46
CA VAL A 178 1.02 23.72 0.59
C VAL A 178 1.45 22.80 1.74
N ASP A 179 0.51 22.06 2.32
CA ASP A 179 0.74 21.30 3.55
C ASP A 179 1.52 20.01 3.32
N VAL A 180 1.29 19.33 2.19
CA VAL A 180 1.88 18.02 1.89
C VAL A 180 2.87 18.13 0.74
N GLY A 181 2.48 18.78 -0.35
CA GLY A 181 3.28 18.86 -1.57
C GLY A 181 4.66 19.46 -1.34
N LEU A 182 4.76 20.60 -0.65
CA LEU A 182 6.04 21.25 -0.35
C LEU A 182 6.95 20.35 0.51
N SER A 183 6.42 19.72 1.56
CA SER A 183 7.23 18.81 2.40
C SER A 183 7.71 17.58 1.63
N VAL A 184 6.90 17.04 0.72
CA VAL A 184 7.30 15.92 -0.15
C VAL A 184 8.44 16.34 -1.09
N ILE A 185 8.35 17.54 -1.68
CA ILE A 185 9.40 18.08 -2.56
C ILE A 185 10.69 18.34 -1.78
N GLU A 186 10.60 18.99 -0.62
CA GLU A 186 11.76 19.27 0.23
C GLU A 186 12.49 17.98 0.64
N ARG A 187 11.71 16.97 1.06
CA ARG A 187 12.24 15.64 1.38
C ARG A 187 12.93 15.03 0.16
N TRP A 188 12.28 15.06 -1.00
CA TRP A 188 12.86 14.53 -2.23
C TRP A 188 14.20 15.20 -2.55
N GLU A 189 14.26 16.54 -2.54
CA GLU A 189 15.49 17.28 -2.80
C GLU A 189 16.61 16.95 -1.82
N ARG A 190 16.27 16.79 -0.53
CA ARG A 190 17.21 16.37 0.51
C ARG A 190 17.80 14.99 0.22
N CYS A 191 16.96 13.99 -0.06
CA CYS A 191 17.41 12.65 -0.44
C CYS A 191 18.23 12.68 -1.73
N ALA A 192 17.78 13.49 -2.70
CA ALA A 192 18.40 13.62 -4.01
C ALA A 192 19.82 14.19 -3.90
N ARG A 193 20.05 15.23 -3.08
CA ARG A 193 21.40 15.80 -2.86
C ARG A 193 22.39 14.80 -2.28
N VAL A 194 21.93 13.87 -1.45
CA VAL A 194 22.78 12.82 -0.85
C VAL A 194 23.14 11.75 -1.88
N LYS A 195 22.17 11.36 -2.73
CA LYS A 195 22.34 10.23 -3.66
C LYS A 195 22.88 10.62 -5.03
N TRP A 196 22.59 11.83 -5.49
CA TRP A 196 22.91 12.27 -6.84
C TRP A 196 23.60 13.63 -6.81
N SER A 197 24.69 13.75 -7.56
CA SER A 197 25.37 15.01 -7.80
C SER A 197 24.49 15.87 -8.69
N PHE A 198 23.72 16.79 -8.11
CA PHE A 198 23.06 17.84 -8.88
C PHE A 198 24.14 18.84 -9.27
N THR A 199 24.54 18.84 -10.54
CA THR A 199 24.96 20.08 -11.16
C THR A 199 23.73 20.98 -11.18
N GLN A 200 23.52 21.75 -10.10
CA GLN A 200 22.62 22.90 -10.16
C GLN A 200 22.97 23.62 -11.45
N GLY A 201 22.01 23.71 -12.37
CA GLY A 201 22.29 24.08 -13.76
C GLY A 201 23.22 25.28 -13.77
N ALA A 202 24.33 25.20 -14.53
CA ALA A 202 25.45 26.13 -14.44
C ALA A 202 25.04 27.62 -14.53
N ASP A 203 23.86 27.87 -15.10
CA ASP A 203 23.31 29.21 -15.30
C ASP A 203 22.53 29.77 -14.10
N GLY A 204 22.26 28.96 -13.05
CA GLY A 204 21.50 29.38 -11.87
C GLY A 204 20.08 29.88 -12.15
N LYS A 205 19.56 29.68 -13.36
CA LYS A 205 18.29 30.27 -13.79
C LYS A 205 17.12 29.62 -13.07
N ILE A 206 16.36 30.44 -12.34
CA ILE A 206 15.10 30.06 -11.73
C ILE A 206 14.05 29.96 -12.85
N PRO A 207 13.32 28.83 -12.99
CA PRO A 207 12.25 28.73 -13.97
C PRO A 207 11.12 29.73 -13.66
N ALA A 208 10.31 30.12 -14.64
CA ALA A 208 9.11 30.91 -14.36
C ALA A 208 8.10 30.07 -13.55
N PRO A 209 7.30 30.66 -12.63
CA PRO A 209 6.22 29.96 -11.95
C PRO A 209 5.22 29.37 -12.93
N TYR A 210 4.43 28.39 -12.49
CA TYR A 210 3.35 27.86 -13.32
C TYR A 210 2.29 28.94 -13.59
N VAL A 211 1.65 28.85 -14.76
CA VAL A 211 0.57 29.79 -15.13
C VAL A 211 -0.59 29.61 -14.16
N VAL A 212 -1.13 30.71 -13.65
CA VAL A 212 -2.33 30.70 -12.82
C VAL A 212 -3.51 30.23 -13.66
N LEU A 213 -4.05 29.05 -13.33
CA LEU A 213 -5.23 28.49 -13.99
C LEU A 213 -6.51 29.08 -13.37
N PRO A 214 -7.65 29.05 -14.09
CA PRO A 214 -8.96 29.32 -13.48
C PRO A 214 -9.23 28.41 -12.28
N GLU A 215 -10.22 28.77 -11.45
CA GLU A 215 -10.58 28.00 -10.26
C GLU A 215 -10.93 26.53 -10.58
N GLN A 216 -11.71 26.31 -11.63
CA GLN A 216 -11.83 24.99 -12.25
C GLN A 216 -10.93 24.89 -13.48
N PRO A 217 -9.84 24.12 -13.45
CA PRO A 217 -9.11 23.80 -14.66
C PRO A 217 -9.95 22.91 -15.58
N ILE A 218 -9.67 22.97 -16.89
CA ILE A 218 -10.28 22.08 -17.88
C ILE A 218 -9.73 20.66 -17.67
N ALA A 219 -10.61 19.66 -17.75
CA ALA A 219 -10.19 18.28 -17.66
C ALA A 219 -9.15 17.91 -18.74
N THR A 220 -8.17 17.08 -18.39
CA THR A 220 -7.07 16.67 -19.28
C THR A 220 -6.97 15.13 -19.36
N PRO A 221 -7.38 14.52 -20.49
CA PRO A 221 -7.94 15.14 -21.70
C PRO A 221 -9.35 15.72 -21.46
N PRO A 222 -9.85 16.58 -22.37
CA PRO A 222 -11.20 17.12 -22.29
C PRO A 222 -12.26 16.00 -22.20
N GLY A 223 -13.25 16.19 -21.33
CA GLY A 223 -14.29 15.19 -21.06
C GLY A 223 -13.87 14.03 -20.14
N SER A 224 -12.65 14.06 -19.59
CA SER A 224 -12.22 13.13 -18.53
C SER A 224 -12.57 13.66 -17.13
N SER A 225 -12.29 12.84 -16.11
CA SER A 225 -12.38 13.19 -14.69
C SER A 225 -11.01 13.56 -14.10
N SER A 226 -10.03 13.90 -14.95
CA SER A 226 -8.67 14.24 -14.52
C SER A 226 -8.39 15.71 -14.74
N PHE A 227 -7.81 16.36 -13.74
CA PHE A 227 -7.54 17.78 -13.70
C PHE A 227 -6.10 18.03 -13.28
N ILE A 228 -5.50 19.13 -13.74
CA ILE A 228 -4.18 19.57 -13.30
C ILE A 228 -4.35 20.93 -12.63
N TYR A 229 -4.04 20.98 -11.34
CA TYR A 229 -4.03 22.22 -10.58
C TYR A 229 -2.61 22.73 -10.46
N HIS A 230 -2.41 24.03 -10.70
CA HIS A 230 -1.15 24.71 -10.39
C HIS A 230 -1.29 25.41 -9.05
N GLY A 231 -0.26 25.33 -8.22
CA GLY A 231 -0.24 26.07 -6.97
C GLY A 231 -0.28 27.57 -7.23
N ARG A 232 -0.91 28.29 -6.33
CA ARG A 232 -1.05 29.74 -6.39
C ARG A 232 -0.30 30.36 -5.23
N GLU A 233 0.11 31.61 -5.41
CA GLU A 233 0.72 32.36 -4.32
C GLU A 233 -0.28 32.40 -3.17
N VAL A 234 0.17 31.93 -2.01
CA VAL A 234 -0.50 32.21 -0.75
C VAL A 234 -0.23 33.68 -0.52
N ASN A 235 -0.96 34.54 -1.25
CA ASN A 235 -1.16 35.90 -0.82
C ASN A 235 -1.48 35.77 0.67
N THR A 236 -0.77 36.52 1.50
CA THR A 236 -0.97 36.63 2.95
C THR A 236 -2.38 37.18 3.22
N VAL A 237 -3.38 36.41 2.84
CA VAL A 237 -4.80 36.60 3.04
C VAL A 237 -5.01 36.02 4.43
N GLY A 238 -4.78 36.88 5.42
CA GLY A 238 -5.60 36.79 6.63
C GLY A 238 -7.06 36.68 6.18
N ALA A 239 -7.77 35.74 6.80
CA ALA A 239 -9.05 35.17 6.37
C ALA A 239 -8.90 33.94 5.46
N ARG A 240 -8.75 32.79 6.10
CA ARG A 240 -9.54 31.61 5.68
C ARG A 240 -10.92 32.13 5.26
N PRO A 241 -11.42 31.87 4.06
CA PRO A 241 -12.82 32.10 3.77
C PRO A 241 -13.58 31.26 4.79
N HIS A 242 -14.04 31.91 5.86
CA HIS A 242 -14.98 31.33 6.79
C HIS A 242 -16.17 31.03 5.90
N VAL A 243 -16.36 29.77 5.54
CA VAL A 243 -17.59 29.33 4.88
C VAL A 243 -18.66 29.58 5.91
N THR A 244 -19.20 30.80 5.91
CA THR A 244 -20.49 31.10 6.50
C THR A 244 -21.45 30.24 5.70
N VAL A 245 -21.75 29.07 6.26
CA VAL A 245 -22.95 28.35 5.90
C VAL A 245 -24.05 29.34 6.21
N ASN A 246 -24.52 30.05 5.19
CA ASN A 246 -25.68 30.91 5.28
C ASN A 246 -26.84 29.98 5.67
N GLY A 247 -27.08 29.86 6.97
CA GLY A 247 -28.39 29.52 7.47
C GLY A 247 -29.25 30.73 7.13
N ASP A 248 -30.18 30.55 6.21
CA ASP A 248 -31.28 31.48 5.97
C ASP A 248 -31.94 31.78 7.32
N SER A 249 -31.59 32.93 7.88
CA SER A 249 -32.29 33.56 8.98
C SER A 249 -32.52 34.98 8.51
N ASP A 250 -33.62 35.17 7.80
CA ASP A 250 -34.22 36.46 7.53
C ASP A 250 -34.51 37.13 8.88
N ASP A 251 -33.72 38.14 9.26
CA ASP A 251 -34.16 39.20 10.14
C ASP A 251 -33.24 40.41 9.91
N GLU A 252 -33.82 41.43 9.27
CA GLU A 252 -33.21 42.75 9.09
C GLU A 252 -33.20 43.49 10.44
N ASP A 253 -32.04 44.01 10.85
CA ASP A 253 -32.00 45.34 11.45
C ASP A 253 -30.58 45.92 11.44
N ASP A 254 -30.47 47.10 10.83
CA ASP A 254 -29.30 47.96 10.81
C ASP A 254 -28.98 48.45 12.21
N THR A 255 -27.84 48.06 12.79
CA THR A 255 -27.24 48.82 13.89
C THR A 255 -25.71 48.80 13.84
N PHE A 256 -25.16 49.97 13.57
CA PHE A 256 -23.74 50.31 13.63
C PHE A 256 -23.21 50.07 15.06
N SER A 257 -22.50 48.95 15.29
CA SER A 257 -21.94 48.58 16.60
C SER A 257 -20.43 48.33 16.49
N GLN A 258 -19.72 49.25 17.14
CA GLN A 258 -18.49 49.10 17.92
C GLN A 258 -17.94 47.66 18.02
N PHE A 259 -16.67 47.50 17.63
CA PHE A 259 -15.90 46.26 17.58
C PHE A 259 -15.80 45.60 18.98
N ASP A 260 -16.83 44.86 19.36
CA ASP A 260 -16.77 43.84 20.41
C ASP A 260 -16.22 42.55 19.77
N PRO A 261 -15.13 41.95 20.28
CA PRO A 261 -14.63 40.69 19.76
C PRO A 261 -15.74 39.64 19.89
N SER A 262 -16.21 39.19 18.74
CA SER A 262 -17.28 38.21 18.59
C SER A 262 -17.10 37.03 19.57
N PRO A 263 -18.16 36.57 20.26
CA PRO A 263 -18.16 35.38 21.12
C PRO A 263 -17.56 34.12 20.49
N SER A 264 -17.40 34.10 19.15
CA SER A 264 -16.77 33.00 18.40
C SER A 264 -15.27 32.85 18.65
N GLU A 265 -14.51 33.91 18.96
CA GLU A 265 -13.05 33.79 19.18
C GLU A 265 -12.73 33.09 20.51
N TRP A 266 -13.50 33.38 21.56
CA TRP A 266 -13.36 32.71 22.86
C TRP A 266 -13.71 31.22 22.79
N GLN A 267 -14.69 30.86 21.96
CA GLN A 267 -15.04 29.46 21.74
C GLN A 267 -13.94 28.68 21.01
N VAL A 268 -13.18 29.33 20.11
CA VAL A 268 -12.04 28.71 19.42
C VAL A 268 -10.88 28.47 20.40
N ILE A 269 -10.62 29.41 21.32
CA ILE A 269 -9.60 29.25 22.36
C ILE A 269 -10.00 28.12 23.32
N GLU A 270 -11.25 28.11 23.79
CA GLU A 270 -11.76 27.05 24.68
C GLU A 270 -11.74 25.67 24.00
N ALA A 271 -12.08 25.60 22.70
CA ALA A 271 -12.00 24.37 21.93
C ALA A 271 -10.54 23.89 21.77
N ALA A 272 -9.59 24.79 21.54
CA ALA A 272 -8.17 24.46 21.44
C ALA A 272 -7.61 23.94 22.78
N GLU A 273 -7.97 24.57 23.90
CA GLU A 273 -7.57 24.10 25.24
C GLU A 273 -8.18 22.73 25.56
N LYS A 274 -9.46 22.52 25.22
CA LYS A 274 -10.13 21.23 25.38
C LYS A 274 -9.46 20.15 24.53
N TYR A 275 -9.05 20.47 23.31
CA TYR A 275 -8.34 19.54 22.44
C TYR A 275 -6.97 19.18 23.01
N ALA A 276 -6.17 20.16 23.46
CA ALA A 276 -4.88 19.92 24.10
C ALA A 276 -5.02 19.04 25.37
N ARG A 277 -6.09 19.25 26.15
CA ARG A 277 -6.40 18.42 27.33
C ARG A 277 -6.73 16.98 26.96
N LEU A 278 -7.54 16.76 25.91
CA LEU A 278 -7.87 15.43 25.42
C LEU A 278 -6.64 14.72 24.85
N GLU A 279 -5.76 15.44 24.16
CA GLU A 279 -4.52 14.89 23.61
C GLU A 279 -3.55 14.47 24.73
N SER A 280 -3.44 15.27 25.79
CA SER A 280 -2.70 14.91 27.00
C SER A 280 -3.27 13.67 27.70
N GLN A 281 -4.61 13.55 27.78
CA GLN A 281 -5.27 12.36 28.33
C GLN A 281 -5.03 11.11 27.47
N LEU A 282 -5.06 11.23 26.14
CA LEU A 282 -4.74 10.13 25.23
C LEU A 282 -3.29 9.68 25.33
N ALA A 283 -2.36 10.61 25.53
CA ALA A 283 -0.96 10.28 25.79
C ALA A 283 -0.81 9.51 27.11
N ALA A 284 -1.42 9.99 28.20
CA ALA A 284 -1.39 9.32 29.50
C ALA A 284 -1.98 7.90 29.46
N MET A 285 -3.12 7.71 28.77
CA MET A 285 -3.71 6.36 28.62
C MET A 285 -2.84 5.42 27.78
N ARG A 286 -2.09 5.94 26.78
CA ARG A 286 -1.15 5.14 26.01
C ARG A 286 0.02 4.67 26.87
N ASP A 287 0.53 5.54 27.73
CA ASP A 287 1.62 5.19 28.66
C ASP A 287 1.16 4.14 29.68
N GLU A 288 -0.04 4.28 30.25
CA GLU A 288 -0.63 3.28 31.15
C GLU A 288 -0.84 1.92 30.45
N LEU A 289 -1.28 1.94 29.20
CA LEU A 289 -1.45 0.73 28.39
C LEU A 289 -0.10 0.05 28.07
N MET A 290 0.97 0.83 27.91
CA MET A 290 2.32 0.30 27.74
C MET A 290 2.85 -0.33 29.03
N GLU A 291 2.63 0.31 30.19
CA GLU A 291 3.08 -0.21 31.48
C GLU A 291 2.34 -1.50 31.86
N THR A 292 1.02 -1.57 31.62
CA THR A 292 0.24 -2.79 31.84
C THR A 292 0.66 -3.94 30.92
N LYS A 293 0.96 -3.66 29.65
CA LYS A 293 1.52 -4.66 28.72
C LYS A 293 2.88 -5.18 29.19
N LYS A 294 3.74 -4.29 29.69
CA LYS A 294 5.03 -4.66 30.25
C LYS A 294 4.86 -5.55 31.49
N ALA A 295 4.02 -5.15 32.45
CA ALA A 295 3.72 -5.96 33.64
C ALA A 295 3.14 -7.33 33.30
N LEU A 296 2.28 -7.42 32.28
CA LEU A 296 1.74 -8.68 31.79
C LEU A 296 2.83 -9.58 31.20
N SER A 297 3.75 -9.00 30.40
CA SER A 297 4.88 -9.75 29.85
C SER A 297 5.82 -10.30 30.94
N GLU A 298 6.09 -9.51 31.97
CA GLU A 298 6.91 -9.93 33.12
C GLU A 298 6.20 -10.99 33.98
N ALA A 299 4.87 -10.94 34.09
CA ALA A 299 4.08 -11.99 34.74
C ALA A 299 4.15 -13.30 33.96
N LEU A 300 4.02 -13.25 32.64
CA LEU A 300 4.12 -14.42 31.77
C LEU A 300 5.51 -15.08 31.86
N VAL A 301 6.59 -14.28 31.87
CA VAL A 301 7.95 -14.80 32.07
C VAL A 301 8.11 -15.47 33.43
N ARG A 302 7.55 -14.89 34.50
CA ARG A 302 7.56 -15.52 35.83
C ARG A 302 6.81 -16.84 35.85
N GLU A 303 5.66 -16.93 35.19
CA GLU A 303 4.87 -18.16 35.09
C GLU A 303 5.61 -19.25 34.31
N CYS A 304 6.25 -18.90 33.19
CA CYS A 304 7.10 -19.82 32.43
C CYS A 304 8.29 -20.33 33.26
N ASN A 305 8.96 -19.45 34.00
CA ASN A 305 10.07 -19.85 34.88
C ASN A 305 9.59 -20.78 36.00
N HIS A 306 8.43 -20.50 36.60
CA HIS A 306 7.86 -21.35 37.64
C HIS A 306 7.46 -22.74 37.11
N ALA A 307 6.88 -22.80 35.90
CA ALA A 307 6.57 -24.07 35.24
C ALA A 307 7.85 -24.89 34.98
N ALA A 308 8.92 -24.23 34.51
CA ALA A 308 10.22 -24.88 34.30
C ALA A 308 10.85 -25.40 35.60
N GLU A 309 10.73 -24.66 36.71
CA GLU A 309 11.19 -25.12 38.04
C GLU A 309 10.42 -26.37 38.51
N LEU A 310 9.10 -26.41 38.31
CA LEU A 310 8.27 -27.57 38.66
C LEU A 310 8.64 -28.81 37.85
N ASP A 311 8.92 -28.65 36.56
CA ASP A 311 9.33 -29.75 35.69
C ASP A 311 10.76 -30.22 36.02
N ALA A 312 11.68 -29.31 36.36
CA ALA A 312 13.01 -29.65 36.85
C ALA A 312 12.95 -30.45 38.16
N ALA A 313 12.09 -30.04 39.11
CA ALA A 313 11.87 -30.73 40.37
C ALA A 313 11.31 -32.16 40.16
N ARG A 314 10.41 -32.35 39.19
CA ARG A 314 9.90 -33.68 38.80
C ARG A 314 10.99 -34.56 38.20
N ALA A 315 11.85 -33.99 37.36
CA ALA A 315 12.93 -34.73 36.69
C ALA A 315 13.98 -35.28 37.66
N HIS A 316 14.18 -34.62 38.81
CA HIS A 316 15.21 -35.01 39.79
C HIS A 316 14.77 -36.12 40.76
N GLY A 317 13.64 -36.79 40.50
CA GLY A 317 13.28 -38.07 41.15
C GLY A 317 13.01 -38.00 42.65
N GLY A 318 13.02 -36.81 43.26
CA GLY A 318 12.63 -36.59 44.64
C GLY A 318 11.12 -36.65 44.77
N ARG A 319 10.58 -37.85 44.99
CA ARG A 319 9.18 -38.05 45.41
C ARG A 319 8.99 -37.20 46.68
N PRO A 320 8.21 -36.09 46.66
CA PRO A 320 8.00 -35.32 47.87
C PRO A 320 7.20 -36.20 48.83
N THR A 321 7.84 -36.60 49.92
CA THR A 321 7.17 -37.22 51.06
C THR A 321 6.33 -36.14 51.71
N VAL A 322 5.15 -35.86 51.15
CA VAL A 322 4.15 -35.00 51.77
C VAL A 322 3.56 -35.79 52.92
N ALA A 323 4.14 -35.61 54.11
CA ALA A 323 3.53 -36.04 55.36
C ALA A 323 2.26 -35.21 55.56
N PHE A 324 1.12 -35.76 55.14
CA PHE A 324 -0.21 -35.27 55.48
C PHE A 324 -0.42 -35.43 56.98
N ALA A 325 0.00 -34.43 57.76
CA ALA A 325 -0.47 -34.26 59.12
C ALA A 325 -1.89 -33.66 59.06
N LEU A 326 -2.89 -34.53 59.17
CA LEU A 326 -4.28 -34.19 59.41
C LEU A 326 -4.37 -33.42 60.74
N GLN A 327 -4.53 -32.11 60.69
CA GLN A 327 -5.10 -31.35 61.81
C GLN A 327 -6.56 -31.02 61.48
N PRO A 328 -7.52 -31.39 62.36
CA PRO A 328 -8.90 -30.96 62.24
C PRO A 328 -9.08 -29.60 62.94
N SER A 329 -9.71 -28.65 62.26
CA SER A 329 -10.30 -27.48 62.92
C SER A 329 -11.44 -26.89 62.09
N PRO A 330 -12.40 -26.21 62.74
CA PRO A 330 -13.81 -26.35 62.45
C PRO A 330 -14.33 -25.27 61.50
N SER A 331 -15.44 -25.62 60.89
CA SER A 331 -16.36 -24.75 60.17
C SER A 331 -16.64 -23.43 60.90
N PRO A 332 -16.97 -22.39 60.13
CA PRO A 332 -18.25 -21.75 60.38
C PRO A 332 -19.09 -21.68 59.10
N HIS A 333 -20.37 -21.94 59.33
CA HIS A 333 -21.47 -21.70 58.43
C HIS A 333 -21.44 -20.27 57.90
N THR A 334 -21.72 -20.09 56.60
CA THR A 334 -22.55 -18.98 56.13
C THR A 334 -23.15 -19.36 54.78
N SER A 335 -24.44 -19.64 54.85
CA SER A 335 -25.41 -19.68 53.78
C SER A 335 -25.43 -18.37 52.98
N LEU A 336 -25.30 -18.43 51.66
CA LEU A 336 -25.88 -17.43 50.77
C LEU A 336 -26.43 -18.09 49.51
N THR A 337 -27.74 -17.96 49.39
CA THR A 337 -28.63 -18.43 48.34
C THR A 337 -28.42 -17.69 47.02
N SER A 338 -28.58 -18.45 45.93
CA SER A 338 -28.51 -18.04 44.53
C SER A 338 -29.50 -16.94 44.14
N PRO A 339 -29.15 -16.06 43.18
CA PRO A 339 -30.14 -15.33 42.41
C PRO A 339 -30.47 -16.05 41.09
N SER A 340 -31.76 -16.11 40.84
CA SER A 340 -32.45 -16.70 39.68
C SER A 340 -31.97 -16.23 38.32
N ARG A 341 -31.93 -17.19 37.39
CA ARG A 341 -31.99 -17.00 35.93
C ARG A 341 -33.08 -16.00 35.55
N ARG A 342 -32.69 -14.92 34.87
CA ARG A 342 -33.59 -14.00 34.18
C ARG A 342 -33.70 -14.42 32.71
N THR A 343 -34.91 -14.78 32.33
CA THR A 343 -35.37 -15.10 30.98
C THR A 343 -35.37 -13.83 30.12
N TYR A 344 -34.71 -13.87 28.96
CA TYR A 344 -34.83 -12.83 27.93
C TYR A 344 -35.98 -13.19 26.97
N PRO A 345 -36.89 -12.25 26.64
CA PRO A 345 -37.87 -12.46 25.59
C PRO A 345 -37.28 -12.12 24.22
N SER A 346 -37.60 -12.97 23.23
CA SER A 346 -37.27 -12.81 21.82
C SER A 346 -37.96 -11.58 21.19
N PRO A 347 -37.34 -10.88 20.23
CA PRO A 347 -38.03 -9.89 19.44
C PRO A 347 -38.79 -10.53 18.27
N LEU A 348 -40.00 -10.00 18.09
CA LEU A 348 -41.03 -10.35 17.11
C LEU A 348 -40.56 -10.18 15.66
N ARG A 349 -40.87 -11.21 14.86
CA ARG A 349 -40.86 -11.20 13.39
C ARG A 349 -42.01 -10.32 12.88
N GLY A 350 -41.69 -9.25 12.15
CA GLY A 350 -42.66 -8.51 11.33
C GLY A 350 -42.80 -9.12 9.92
N PRO A 351 -43.96 -9.00 9.26
CA PRO A 351 -44.19 -9.56 7.93
C PRO A 351 -43.71 -8.61 6.83
N VAL A 352 -42.85 -9.11 5.93
CA VAL A 352 -42.46 -8.42 4.69
C VAL A 352 -43.45 -8.82 3.59
N THR A 353 -44.13 -7.84 3.02
CA THR A 353 -44.98 -7.97 1.83
C THR A 353 -44.11 -7.88 0.56
N PRO A 354 -44.40 -8.65 -0.51
CA PRO A 354 -43.64 -8.58 -1.74
C PRO A 354 -44.19 -7.49 -2.66
N ARG A 355 -43.39 -6.45 -2.92
CA ARG A 355 -43.66 -5.48 -3.99
C ARG A 355 -43.19 -6.06 -5.33
N LYS A 356 -44.17 -6.30 -6.21
CA LYS A 356 -44.00 -6.48 -7.66
C LYS A 356 -43.24 -5.27 -8.24
N ALA A 357 -42.13 -5.52 -8.94
CA ALA A 357 -41.55 -4.57 -9.87
C ALA A 357 -41.71 -5.13 -11.29
N THR A 358 -42.47 -4.38 -12.07
CA THR A 358 -42.74 -4.53 -13.50
C THR A 358 -41.49 -4.23 -14.33
N SER A 359 -41.18 -5.14 -15.26
CA SER A 359 -40.36 -4.87 -16.45
C SER A 359 -41.10 -3.92 -17.40
N PRO A 360 -40.39 -3.01 -18.06
CA PRO A 360 -40.14 -3.15 -19.51
C PRO A 360 -38.68 -2.75 -19.82
N GLY A 361 -37.99 -3.12 -20.90
CA GLY A 361 -38.36 -3.49 -22.26
C GLY A 361 -37.21 -2.98 -23.15
N ASN A 362 -36.49 -3.89 -23.80
CA ASN A 362 -35.43 -3.61 -24.82
C ASN A 362 -36.02 -2.83 -26.03
N PRO A 363 -35.23 -2.11 -26.87
CA PRO A 363 -34.38 -2.72 -27.92
C PRO A 363 -33.03 -1.99 -28.17
N VAL A 364 -31.91 -2.69 -28.37
CA VAL A 364 -31.35 -3.14 -29.67
C VAL A 364 -31.26 -2.05 -30.76
N THR A 365 -30.05 -1.63 -31.11
CA THR A 365 -29.63 -1.49 -32.51
C THR A 365 -28.11 -1.62 -32.68
N PRO A 366 -27.60 -2.43 -33.62
CA PRO A 366 -26.18 -2.60 -33.92
C PRO A 366 -25.79 -1.93 -35.25
N LEU A 367 -24.59 -1.37 -35.34
CA LEU A 367 -23.88 -0.92 -36.56
C LEU A 367 -22.41 -0.68 -36.13
N SER A 368 -21.36 -0.99 -36.87
CA SER A 368 -21.21 -1.38 -38.26
C SER A 368 -19.85 -2.08 -38.45
N ARG A 369 -19.85 -3.02 -39.39
CA ARG A 369 -18.70 -3.76 -39.95
C ARG A 369 -17.92 -2.88 -40.92
N GLN A 370 -16.60 -2.79 -40.78
CA GLN A 370 -15.61 -2.60 -41.85
C GLN A 370 -14.36 -3.36 -41.38
N SER A 371 -13.91 -4.49 -41.94
CA SER A 371 -13.63 -4.90 -43.31
C SER A 371 -12.63 -3.99 -44.03
N ALA A 372 -11.33 -4.33 -43.94
CA ALA A 372 -10.37 -4.17 -45.03
C ALA A 372 -9.05 -4.93 -44.74
N ASN A 373 -8.80 -5.93 -45.58
CA ASN A 373 -7.56 -6.20 -46.31
C ASN A 373 -6.29 -6.66 -45.56
N HIS A 374 -6.11 -7.99 -45.61
CA HIS A 374 -4.81 -8.66 -45.70
C HIS A 374 -4.04 -8.25 -46.97
N PRO A 375 -2.68 -8.31 -46.91
CA PRO A 375 -1.99 -9.10 -47.91
C PRO A 375 -0.88 -10.01 -47.33
N SER A 376 -0.92 -11.26 -47.81
CA SER A 376 0.17 -12.06 -48.37
C SER A 376 1.53 -12.19 -47.66
N ARG A 377 1.74 -13.44 -47.20
CA ARG A 377 2.98 -14.14 -46.87
C ARG A 377 3.92 -14.27 -48.09
N PRO A 378 5.25 -14.29 -47.88
CA PRO A 378 6.04 -15.53 -48.07
C PRO A 378 7.10 -15.64 -46.94
N GLY A 379 7.60 -16.78 -46.46
CA GLY A 379 7.95 -18.06 -47.06
C GLY A 379 8.91 -18.72 -46.04
N THR A 380 8.76 -20.01 -45.80
CA THR A 380 9.57 -20.81 -44.88
C THR A 380 10.92 -21.17 -45.49
N PRO A 381 11.97 -21.36 -44.66
CA PRO A 381 12.79 -22.54 -44.85
C PRO A 381 12.97 -23.35 -43.56
N ALA A 382 13.07 -24.66 -43.76
CA ALA A 382 13.40 -25.68 -42.78
C ALA A 382 14.89 -25.67 -42.43
N CYS A 383 15.25 -26.10 -41.21
CA CYS A 383 16.43 -26.93 -40.86
C CYS A 383 16.42 -27.16 -39.34
N GLU A 384 16.24 -28.42 -38.91
CA GLU A 384 17.30 -29.30 -38.37
C GLU A 384 17.54 -29.12 -36.86
N GLY A 385 17.11 -30.12 -36.07
CA GLY A 385 17.61 -30.35 -34.70
C GLY A 385 19.08 -30.80 -34.70
N PRO A 386 19.73 -31.04 -33.55
CA PRO A 386 19.27 -32.10 -32.63
C PRO A 386 19.66 -31.92 -31.13
N SER A 387 19.37 -32.99 -30.38
CA SER A 387 20.13 -33.51 -29.23
C SER A 387 19.61 -33.25 -27.81
N ARG A 388 18.80 -34.23 -27.42
CA ARG A 388 18.43 -34.67 -26.07
C ARG A 388 19.64 -35.19 -25.29
N VAL A 389 19.93 -34.60 -24.13
CA VAL A 389 20.80 -35.21 -23.10
C VAL A 389 20.00 -35.35 -21.81
N GLN A 390 19.72 -36.60 -21.44
CA GLN A 390 19.22 -37.00 -20.13
C GLN A 390 20.41 -37.19 -19.18
N GLY A 391 20.33 -36.60 -17.98
CA GLY A 391 21.27 -36.86 -16.89
C GLY A 391 20.60 -36.57 -15.56
N GLY A 392 20.13 -37.62 -14.89
CA GLY A 392 19.65 -37.55 -13.51
C GLY A 392 20.84 -37.55 -12.54
N ALA A 393 20.86 -36.59 -11.63
CA ALA A 393 21.79 -36.56 -10.51
C ALA A 393 21.01 -36.18 -9.24
N THR A 394 20.89 -37.13 -8.31
CA THR A 394 20.45 -36.88 -6.94
C THR A 394 21.60 -36.23 -6.17
N VAL A 395 21.58 -34.90 -6.08
CA VAL A 395 22.61 -34.12 -5.38
C VAL A 395 22.12 -33.81 -3.96
N ASN A 396 22.58 -34.58 -2.97
CA ASN A 396 22.47 -34.25 -1.55
C ASN A 396 23.57 -33.26 -1.13
N SER A 397 23.73 -32.14 -1.85
CA SER A 397 24.70 -31.10 -1.50
C SER A 397 24.00 -29.94 -0.81
N PHE A 398 24.18 -29.85 0.51
CA PHE A 398 23.65 -28.77 1.35
C PHE A 398 24.26 -27.40 0.99
N ASP A 399 25.43 -27.36 0.34
CA ASP A 399 26.10 -26.13 -0.09
C ASP A 399 25.52 -25.50 -1.38
N SER A 400 24.51 -26.12 -2.01
CA SER A 400 23.97 -25.63 -3.29
C SER A 400 22.92 -24.52 -3.15
N PHE A 401 22.43 -24.21 -1.94
CA PHE A 401 21.38 -23.20 -1.76
C PHE A 401 21.99 -21.80 -1.62
N ALA A 402 21.61 -20.89 -2.53
CA ALA A 402 22.14 -19.52 -2.56
C ALA A 402 21.59 -18.66 -1.41
N GLY A 403 20.51 -19.07 -0.74
CA GLY A 403 19.96 -18.36 0.41
C GLY A 403 18.86 -19.11 1.14
N TYR A 404 18.42 -18.52 2.26
CA TYR A 404 17.34 -19.01 3.12
C TYR A 404 16.02 -19.21 2.34
N ASP A 405 15.65 -18.29 1.46
CA ASP A 405 14.40 -18.38 0.68
C ASP A 405 14.41 -19.54 -0.33
N ASP A 406 15.57 -19.81 -0.94
CA ASP A 406 15.72 -20.91 -1.91
C ASP A 406 15.56 -22.28 -1.23
N PHE A 407 16.03 -22.40 0.01
CA PHE A 407 15.85 -23.62 0.81
C PHE A 407 14.38 -23.85 1.18
N LEU A 408 13.65 -22.79 1.56
CA LEU A 408 12.22 -22.89 1.84
C LEU A 408 11.44 -23.29 0.60
N LEU A 409 11.76 -22.71 -0.56
CA LEU A 409 11.11 -23.05 -1.82
C LEU A 409 11.39 -24.50 -2.24
N PHE A 410 12.66 -24.94 -2.18
CA PHE A 410 13.04 -26.29 -2.59
C PHE A 410 12.42 -27.39 -1.73
N HIS A 411 12.19 -27.12 -0.45
CA HIS A 411 11.58 -28.09 0.47
C HIS A 411 10.07 -27.91 0.66
N GLY A 412 9.40 -27.06 -0.13
CA GLY A 412 7.95 -26.84 -0.03
C GLY A 412 7.53 -26.16 1.28
N MET A 413 8.45 -25.48 1.95
CA MET A 413 8.27 -24.79 3.24
C MET A 413 8.00 -23.29 3.08
N SER A 414 7.76 -22.80 1.86
CA SER A 414 7.49 -21.37 1.61
C SER A 414 6.31 -20.81 2.42
N HIS A 415 5.33 -21.66 2.75
CA HIS A 415 4.18 -21.28 3.58
C HIS A 415 4.56 -20.96 5.05
N PHE A 416 5.73 -21.41 5.52
CA PHE A 416 6.26 -21.07 6.83
C PHE A 416 7.10 -19.80 6.84
N SER A 417 7.36 -19.16 5.69
CA SER A 417 8.27 -17.99 5.57
C SER A 417 8.00 -16.91 6.62
N ALA A 418 6.75 -16.45 6.76
CA ALA A 418 6.39 -15.42 7.72
C ALA A 418 6.59 -15.85 9.18
N THR A 419 6.29 -17.11 9.50
CA THR A 419 6.43 -17.65 10.85
C THR A 419 7.88 -17.92 11.22
N LEU A 420 8.69 -18.37 10.26
CA LEU A 420 10.13 -18.56 10.43
C LEU A 420 10.86 -17.23 10.59
N ASP A 421 10.45 -16.19 9.85
CA ASP A 421 10.94 -14.82 10.06
C ASP A 421 10.54 -14.28 11.43
N PHE A 422 9.34 -14.60 11.91
CA PHE A 422 8.92 -14.24 13.26
C PHE A 422 9.81 -14.93 14.32
N ILE A 423 10.03 -16.24 14.20
CA ILE A 423 10.92 -17.00 15.11
C ILE A 423 12.34 -16.43 15.07
N ARG A 424 12.87 -16.16 13.87
CA ARG A 424 14.23 -15.62 13.70
C ARG A 424 14.41 -14.28 14.43
N ASN A 425 13.42 -13.41 14.35
CA ASN A 425 13.54 -12.03 14.85
C ASN A 425 13.10 -11.86 16.31
N ASN A 426 12.31 -12.79 16.86
CA ASN A 426 11.67 -12.63 18.17
C ASN A 426 11.98 -13.75 19.17
N CYS A 427 12.63 -14.83 18.75
CA CYS A 427 12.99 -15.95 19.62
C CYS A 427 14.51 -16.07 19.77
N THR A 428 14.96 -16.54 20.93
CA THR A 428 16.39 -16.83 21.17
C THR A 428 16.83 -18.02 20.32
N VAL A 429 18.07 -18.00 19.83
CA VAL A 429 18.62 -19.09 18.98
C VAL A 429 18.49 -20.46 19.65
N SER A 430 18.58 -20.52 20.98
CA SER A 430 18.42 -21.76 21.76
C SER A 430 17.00 -22.33 21.71
N SER A 431 15.96 -21.51 21.49
CA SER A 431 14.57 -21.98 21.40
C SER A 431 14.12 -22.32 19.98
N TRP A 432 14.93 -22.02 18.95
CA TRP A 432 14.56 -22.28 17.55
C TRP A 432 14.22 -23.75 17.25
N PRO A 433 14.98 -24.77 17.72
CA PRO A 433 14.63 -26.17 17.45
C PRO A 433 13.23 -26.56 17.94
N GLU A 434 12.82 -26.03 19.09
CA GLU A 434 11.50 -26.27 19.67
C GLU A 434 10.39 -25.64 18.84
N HIS A 435 10.53 -24.36 18.47
CA HIS A 435 9.56 -23.67 17.63
C HIS A 435 9.45 -24.32 16.24
N LEU A 436 10.57 -24.77 15.65
CA LEU A 436 10.57 -25.51 14.38
C LEU A 436 9.90 -26.89 14.52
N GLY A 437 10.08 -27.57 15.65
CA GLY A 437 9.36 -28.79 15.98
C GLY A 437 7.84 -28.59 16.06
N ASN A 438 7.39 -27.48 16.66
CA ASN A 438 5.98 -27.12 16.76
C ASN A 438 5.35 -26.80 15.38
N LEU A 439 6.16 -26.30 14.44
CA LEU A 439 5.76 -26.10 13.04
C LEU A 439 5.73 -27.40 12.21
N LYS A 440 6.03 -28.55 12.82
CA LYS A 440 6.14 -29.85 12.13
C LYS A 440 7.17 -29.82 10.99
N VAL A 441 8.23 -29.02 11.13
CA VAL A 441 9.37 -29.06 10.20
C VAL A 441 10.03 -30.44 10.34
N PRO A 442 10.28 -31.17 9.22
CA PRO A 442 10.92 -32.48 9.29
C PRO A 442 12.26 -32.39 10.01
N LYS A 443 12.55 -33.35 10.91
CA LYS A 443 13.74 -33.29 11.79
C LYS A 443 15.03 -33.16 11.01
N GLU A 444 15.13 -33.81 9.86
CA GLU A 444 16.28 -33.75 8.94
C GLU A 444 16.47 -32.38 8.26
N LYS A 445 15.51 -31.46 8.39
CA LYS A 445 15.57 -30.10 7.86
C LYS A 445 15.81 -29.04 8.92
N VAL A 446 15.69 -29.37 10.21
CA VAL A 446 15.83 -28.43 11.32
C VAL A 446 17.24 -27.84 11.38
N ASP A 447 18.30 -28.68 11.44
CA ASP A 447 19.67 -28.18 11.52
C ASP A 447 20.10 -27.39 10.26
N PRO A 448 19.82 -27.86 9.02
CA PRO A 448 19.96 -27.09 7.80
C PRO A 448 19.32 -25.68 7.86
N LEU A 449 18.07 -25.61 8.33
CA LEU A 449 17.29 -24.39 8.38
C LEU A 449 17.86 -23.43 9.43
N ILE A 450 18.24 -23.92 10.60
CA ILE A 450 18.88 -23.12 11.66
C ILE A 450 20.19 -22.49 11.15
N LYS A 451 21.03 -23.25 10.44
CA LYS A 451 22.28 -22.71 9.85
C LYS A 451 21.99 -21.57 8.86
N LEU A 452 20.97 -21.72 8.02
CA LEU A 452 20.57 -20.67 7.06
C LEU A 452 19.97 -19.45 7.75
N MET A 453 19.13 -19.66 8.78
CA MET A 453 18.58 -18.59 9.60
C MET A 453 19.67 -17.81 10.33
N LEU A 454 20.70 -18.49 10.88
CA LEU A 454 21.85 -17.85 11.51
C LEU A 454 22.66 -17.01 10.52
N LYS A 455 22.93 -17.55 9.32
CA LYS A 455 23.63 -16.83 8.26
C LYS A 455 22.88 -15.56 7.82
N ALA A 456 21.55 -15.63 7.75
CA ALA A 456 20.68 -14.51 7.43
C ALA A 456 20.47 -13.53 8.60
N TYR A 457 20.78 -13.94 9.84
CA TYR A 457 20.72 -13.10 11.04
C TYR A 457 22.02 -12.29 11.24
N SER A 458 23.14 -12.82 10.77
CA SER A 458 24.47 -12.20 10.91
C SER A 458 24.86 -11.21 9.81
N GLY A 459 24.06 -11.06 8.76
CA GLY A 459 24.32 -10.19 7.62
C GLY A 459 23.15 -9.26 7.38
#